data_AF-A0A7S4JEV4-F1
#
_entry.id   AF-A0A7S4JEV4-F1
#
_cell.length_a   1.000
_cell.length_b   1.000
_cell.length_c   1.000
_cell.angle_alpha   90.00
_cell.angle_beta   90.00
_cell.angle_gamma   90.00
#
_symmetry.space_group_name_H-M   'P 1'
#
loop_
_entity.id
_entity.type
_entity.pdbx_description
1 polymer ?
#
loop_
_entity_poly.entity_id
_entity_poly.type
_entity_poly.pdbx_seq_one_letter_code
_entity_poly.pdbx_strand_id
1 'polypeptide(L)'
;SLPLRDAADDDDTAAAAAARTCDDMVDLPYLHEAAILYNLKGRYEGAAAVGKEKEKEKGGSSSSDEWERAGCGLPYTRTGDIIVSINPYRWIRGLYAERTRRRYAEELVWRASAPDARKSLPPHLYEVSSLAFRGLVRDGRDQSILVSGESGAGKTVAVRLLMSHLATFHETANKGGGSFAEEDGNGAEDGGHGGEETD
;
A
#
# COMPACT_ATOMS: atom_id res chain seq x y z
N SER A 1 -23.44 -56.23 -13.42
CA SER A 1 -24.31 -55.39 -12.58
C SER A 1 -23.45 -54.35 -11.89
N LEU A 2 -23.27 -53.20 -12.53
CA LEU A 2 -22.70 -52.00 -11.91
C LEU A 2 -23.86 -51.15 -11.41
N PRO A 3 -23.90 -50.70 -10.15
CA PRO A 3 -24.93 -49.77 -9.73
C PRO A 3 -24.59 -48.37 -10.25
N LEU A 4 -25.55 -47.84 -11.02
CA LEU A 4 -25.81 -46.41 -11.22
C LEU A 4 -25.76 -45.73 -9.84
N ARG A 5 -24.86 -44.76 -9.63
CA ARG A 5 -24.98 -43.81 -8.53
C ARG A 5 -25.46 -42.49 -9.12
N ASP A 6 -26.59 -42.08 -8.60
CA ASP A 6 -27.38 -40.94 -9.00
C ASP A 6 -26.59 -39.64 -8.96
N ALA A 7 -26.81 -38.84 -10.00
CA ALA A 7 -26.48 -37.44 -10.07
C ALA A 7 -27.46 -36.67 -9.17
N ALA A 8 -27.05 -36.37 -7.95
CA ALA A 8 -27.66 -35.38 -7.08
C ALA A 8 -26.67 -35.09 -5.95
N ASP A 9 -25.98 -33.95 -6.04
CA ASP A 9 -25.49 -33.10 -4.93
C ASP A 9 -24.45 -32.08 -5.46
N ASP A 10 -24.77 -31.39 -6.56
CA ASP A 10 -23.94 -30.34 -7.19
C ASP A 10 -24.30 -28.91 -6.71
N ASP A 11 -25.08 -28.76 -5.63
CA ASP A 11 -25.59 -27.44 -5.21
C ASP A 11 -24.87 -26.81 -3.98
N ASP A 12 -23.96 -27.54 -3.31
CA ASP A 12 -23.23 -27.03 -2.13
C ASP A 12 -21.77 -26.60 -2.40
N THR A 13 -21.28 -26.73 -3.63
CA THR A 13 -19.91 -26.29 -4.00
C THR A 13 -19.84 -24.86 -4.53
N ALA A 14 -20.96 -24.25 -4.93
CA ALA A 14 -20.98 -22.87 -5.42
C ALA A 14 -20.76 -21.83 -4.30
N ALA A 15 -21.20 -22.12 -3.06
CA ALA A 15 -21.00 -21.24 -1.91
C ALA A 15 -19.61 -21.42 -1.25
N ALA A 16 -19.03 -22.62 -1.32
CA ALA A 16 -17.67 -22.89 -0.85
C ALA A 16 -16.58 -22.42 -1.84
N ALA A 17 -16.96 -22.20 -3.10
CA ALA A 17 -16.14 -21.59 -4.16
C ALA A 17 -16.26 -20.05 -4.19
N ALA A 18 -16.60 -19.41 -3.06
CA ALA A 18 -16.24 -18.02 -2.80
C ALA A 18 -14.71 -17.91 -2.79
N ALA A 19 -14.16 -17.92 -4.00
CA ALA A 19 -12.86 -17.48 -4.45
C ALA A 19 -11.97 -16.99 -3.31
N ARG A 20 -11.05 -17.83 -2.84
CA ARG A 20 -9.91 -17.37 -2.03
C ARG A 20 -9.06 -16.46 -2.89
N THR A 21 -9.47 -15.21 -3.03
CA THR A 21 -8.60 -14.17 -3.59
C THR A 21 -7.41 -14.02 -2.65
N CYS A 22 -6.22 -13.85 -3.21
CA CYS A 22 -5.00 -13.66 -2.46
C CYS A 22 -4.59 -12.18 -2.53
N ASP A 23 -4.04 -11.68 -1.42
CA ASP A 23 -3.47 -10.34 -1.38
C ASP A 23 -2.19 -10.25 -2.20
N ASP A 24 -1.35 -11.30 -2.16
CA ASP A 24 -0.13 -11.41 -2.93
C ASP A 24 -0.24 -12.55 -3.95
N MET A 25 -0.04 -12.24 -5.24
CA MET A 25 -0.16 -13.20 -6.32
C MET A 25 1.00 -14.19 -6.41
N VAL A 26 2.09 -13.95 -5.65
CA VAL A 26 3.15 -14.96 -5.48
C VAL A 26 2.67 -16.21 -4.72
N ASP A 27 1.59 -16.08 -3.95
CA ASP A 27 0.98 -17.18 -3.20
C ASP A 27 -0.01 -17.99 -4.05
N LEU A 28 -0.23 -17.62 -5.32
CA LEU A 28 -1.07 -18.40 -6.22
C LEU A 28 -0.44 -19.77 -6.50
N PRO A 29 -1.17 -20.89 -6.32
CA PRO A 29 -0.62 -22.23 -6.54
C PRO A 29 -0.26 -22.48 -8.01
N TYR A 30 -0.95 -21.79 -8.93
CA TYR A 30 -0.70 -21.87 -10.36
C TYR A 30 -0.73 -20.45 -10.95
N LEU A 31 0.43 -19.99 -11.42
CA LEU A 31 0.57 -18.66 -12.03
C LEU A 31 0.25 -18.71 -13.54
N HIS A 32 -1.00 -19.03 -13.86
CA HIS A 32 -1.53 -18.94 -15.22
C HIS A 32 -2.44 -17.71 -15.36
N GLU A 33 -2.60 -17.21 -16.59
CA GLU A 33 -3.33 -15.97 -16.90
C GLU A 33 -4.75 -15.97 -16.31
N ALA A 34 -5.48 -17.09 -16.42
CA ALA A 34 -6.84 -17.19 -15.88
C ALA A 34 -6.89 -17.03 -14.34
N ALA A 35 -5.92 -17.57 -13.60
CA ALA A 35 -5.87 -17.43 -12.15
C ALA A 35 -5.59 -15.98 -11.72
N ILE A 36 -4.69 -15.29 -12.43
CA ILE A 36 -4.39 -13.88 -12.20
C ILE A 36 -5.64 -13.03 -12.46
N LEU A 37 -6.28 -13.21 -13.61
CA LEU A 37 -7.50 -12.49 -13.97
C LEU A 37 -8.63 -12.75 -12.99
N TYR A 38 -8.81 -14.00 -12.57
CA TYR A 38 -9.81 -14.37 -11.58
C TYR A 38 -9.55 -13.71 -10.22
N ASN A 39 -8.30 -13.68 -9.76
CA ASN A 39 -7.92 -13.02 -8.51
C ASN A 39 -8.19 -11.51 -8.58
N LEU A 40 -7.71 -10.86 -9.64
CA LEU A 40 -7.89 -9.42 -9.85
C LEU A 40 -9.37 -9.03 -9.93
N LYS A 41 -10.16 -9.80 -10.69
CA LYS A 41 -11.61 -9.61 -10.79
C LYS A 41 -12.28 -9.81 -9.43
N GLY A 42 -11.96 -10.90 -8.74
CA GLY A 42 -12.53 -11.22 -7.43
C GLY A 42 -12.22 -10.15 -6.38
N ARG A 43 -11.05 -9.54 -6.39
CA ARG A 43 -10.70 -8.45 -5.46
C ARG A 43 -11.42 -7.15 -5.79
N TYR A 44 -11.52 -6.84 -7.08
CA TYR A 44 -12.21 -5.65 -7.56
C TYR A 44 -13.73 -5.72 -7.34
N GLU A 45 -14.34 -6.89 -7.55
CA GLU A 45 -15.80 -7.11 -7.45
C GLU A 45 -16.24 -7.63 -6.08
N GLY A 46 -15.45 -8.49 -5.44
CA GLY A 46 -15.80 -9.15 -4.17
C GLY A 46 -15.94 -8.16 -3.02
N ALA A 47 -15.12 -7.11 -3.02
CA ALA A 47 -15.36 -6.02 -2.09
C ALA A 47 -16.54 -5.13 -2.50
N ALA A 48 -17.06 -5.18 -3.74
CA ALA A 48 -18.31 -4.51 -4.13
C ALA A 48 -19.58 -5.30 -3.76
N ALA A 49 -19.50 -6.62 -3.62
CA ALA A 49 -20.63 -7.50 -3.34
C ALA A 49 -21.07 -7.52 -1.86
N VAL A 50 -20.14 -7.24 -0.92
CA VAL A 50 -20.41 -7.25 0.53
C VAL A 50 -21.39 -6.14 0.96
N GLY A 51 -21.64 -5.13 0.12
CA GLY A 51 -22.57 -4.03 0.41
C GLY A 51 -24.07 -4.36 0.31
N LYS A 52 -24.47 -5.60 -0.03
CA LYS A 52 -25.90 -5.97 -0.16
C LYS A 52 -26.49 -6.80 0.98
N GLU A 53 -25.68 -7.29 1.91
CA GLU A 53 -26.16 -8.05 3.06
C GLU A 53 -25.54 -7.49 4.34
N LYS A 54 -26.25 -6.58 5.01
CA LYS A 54 -26.29 -6.35 6.48
C LYS A 54 -26.64 -4.90 6.80
N GLU A 55 -27.90 -4.56 6.59
CA GLU A 55 -28.55 -3.52 7.39
C GLU A 55 -29.35 -4.18 8.52
N LYS A 56 -28.63 -4.75 9.50
CA LYS A 56 -29.10 -5.05 10.87
C LYS A 56 -28.01 -5.81 11.61
N GLU A 57 -27.18 -5.08 12.36
CA GLU A 57 -27.06 -5.24 13.82
C GLU A 57 -25.98 -4.29 14.36
N LYS A 58 -26.27 -3.77 15.55
CA LYS A 58 -25.51 -2.74 16.26
C LYS A 58 -24.21 -3.28 16.86
N GLY A 59 -23.23 -2.38 17.02
CA GLY A 59 -22.39 -2.35 18.22
C GLY A 59 -20.88 -2.46 18.00
N GLY A 60 -20.20 -1.32 18.14
CA GLY A 60 -18.88 -1.17 18.77
C GLY A 60 -17.73 -2.09 18.36
N SER A 61 -16.84 -1.58 17.49
CA SER A 61 -15.39 -1.70 17.71
C SER A 61 -14.65 -0.64 16.87
N SER A 62 -13.56 -0.11 17.43
CA SER A 62 -12.67 0.89 16.82
C SER A 62 -12.06 0.33 15.52
N SER A 63 -12.66 0.63 14.37
CA SER A 63 -12.40 -0.12 13.14
C SER A 63 -11.36 0.56 12.24
N SER A 64 -10.13 0.09 12.29
CA SER A 64 -9.01 0.47 11.41
C SER A 64 -9.23 0.17 9.92
N ASP A 65 -10.29 -0.58 9.59
CA ASP A 65 -10.48 -1.28 8.33
C ASP A 65 -11.87 -1.01 7.72
N GLU A 66 -12.48 0.15 8.05
CA GLU A 66 -13.85 0.48 7.60
C GLU A 66 -14.00 0.43 6.08
N TRP A 67 -13.00 0.86 5.31
CA TRP A 67 -13.04 0.84 3.84
C TRP A 67 -12.84 -0.57 3.25
N GLU A 68 -12.15 -1.47 3.96
CA GLU A 68 -12.02 -2.89 3.58
C GLU A 68 -13.37 -3.60 3.69
N ARG A 69 -14.24 -3.16 4.61
CA ARG A 69 -15.61 -3.68 4.79
C ARG A 69 -16.67 -2.89 4.03
N ALA A 70 -16.38 -1.68 3.54
CA ALA A 70 -17.37 -0.72 3.03
C ALA A 70 -17.95 -1.04 1.64
N GLY A 71 -17.96 -2.29 1.17
CA GLY A 71 -18.59 -2.58 -0.12
C GLY A 71 -17.87 -1.89 -1.31
N CYS A 72 -16.62 -1.46 -1.13
CA CYS A 72 -15.84 -0.76 -2.15
C CYS A 72 -14.72 -1.68 -2.63
N GLY A 73 -14.77 -2.11 -3.90
CA GLY A 73 -13.74 -2.92 -4.57
C GLY A 73 -12.30 -2.63 -4.12
N LEU A 74 -11.49 -3.67 -3.88
CA LEU A 74 -10.07 -3.53 -3.50
C LEU A 74 -9.24 -3.31 -4.77
N PRO A 75 -8.79 -2.08 -5.07
CA PRO A 75 -8.17 -1.78 -6.36
C PRO A 75 -6.71 -2.25 -6.42
N TYR A 76 -6.11 -2.63 -5.29
CA TYR A 76 -4.71 -2.97 -5.16
C TYR A 76 -4.50 -4.45 -4.85
N THR A 77 -3.53 -5.04 -5.54
CA THR A 77 -3.10 -6.43 -5.35
C THR A 77 -1.58 -6.47 -5.42
N ARG A 78 -0.95 -7.23 -4.52
CA ARG A 78 0.50 -7.39 -4.46
C ARG A 78 0.94 -8.49 -5.41
N THR A 79 2.15 -8.34 -5.96
CA THR A 79 2.90 -9.41 -6.62
C THR A 79 4.37 -9.23 -6.26
N GLY A 80 4.76 -9.81 -5.13
CA GLY A 80 6.06 -9.56 -4.51
C GLY A 80 6.22 -8.10 -4.09
N ASP A 81 7.21 -7.41 -4.67
CA ASP A 81 7.46 -5.98 -4.40
C ASP A 81 6.68 -5.03 -5.32
N ILE A 82 5.90 -5.58 -6.26
CA ILE A 82 5.12 -4.82 -7.24
C ILE A 82 3.67 -4.73 -6.75
N ILE A 83 3.04 -3.57 -6.96
CA ILE A 83 1.61 -3.37 -6.75
C ILE A 83 0.90 -3.26 -8.11
N VAL A 84 -0.05 -4.17 -8.33
CA VAL A 84 -1.01 -4.09 -9.43
C VAL A 84 -2.20 -3.27 -8.98
N SER A 85 -2.49 -2.20 -9.73
CA SER A 85 -3.59 -1.27 -9.45
C SER A 85 -4.62 -1.29 -10.57
N ILE A 86 -5.88 -1.58 -10.23
CA ILE A 86 -7.02 -1.45 -11.14
C ILE A 86 -7.77 -0.18 -10.77
N ASN A 87 -7.81 0.79 -11.69
CA ASN A 87 -8.46 2.08 -11.46
C ASN A 87 -9.96 1.89 -11.14
N PRO A 88 -10.44 2.28 -9.94
CA PRO A 88 -11.86 2.16 -9.59
C PRO A 88 -12.74 3.23 -10.26
N TYR A 89 -12.16 4.20 -10.98
CA TYR A 89 -12.81 5.37 -11.59
C TYR A 89 -13.68 6.20 -10.62
N ARG A 90 -13.48 6.00 -9.33
CA ARG A 90 -14.16 6.71 -8.24
C ARG A 90 -13.22 6.89 -7.06
N TRP A 91 -13.47 7.91 -6.26
CA TRP A 91 -12.74 8.09 -5.01
C TRP A 91 -13.28 7.15 -3.93
N ILE A 92 -12.45 6.20 -3.48
CA ILE A 92 -12.81 5.32 -2.37
C ILE A 92 -12.51 6.07 -1.06
N ARG A 93 -13.56 6.42 -0.31
CA ARG A 93 -13.42 7.11 0.99
C ARG A 93 -12.73 6.19 1.99
N GLY A 94 -11.84 6.73 2.82
CA GLY A 94 -11.08 5.96 3.81
C GLY A 94 -9.81 5.32 3.26
N LEU A 95 -9.80 4.83 2.02
CA LEU A 95 -8.63 4.19 1.39
C LEU A 95 -7.42 5.14 1.33
N TYR A 96 -7.65 6.38 0.88
CA TYR A 96 -6.60 7.39 0.72
C TYR A 96 -6.51 8.39 1.89
N ALA A 97 -7.18 8.10 3.01
CA ALA A 97 -7.25 8.99 4.15
C ALA A 97 -5.89 9.10 4.88
N GLU A 98 -5.70 10.20 5.60
CA GLU A 98 -4.49 10.45 6.39
C GLU A 98 -4.19 9.33 7.38
N ARG A 99 -5.23 8.80 8.03
CA ARG A 99 -5.09 7.67 8.97
C ARG A 99 -4.48 6.45 8.30
N THR A 100 -4.92 6.11 7.09
CA THR A 100 -4.41 4.96 6.33
C THR A 100 -2.96 5.21 5.97
N ARG A 101 -2.66 6.39 5.41
CA ARG A 101 -1.29 6.80 5.10
C ARG A 101 -0.33 6.66 6.29
N ARG A 102 -0.69 7.24 7.44
CA ARG A 102 0.09 7.13 8.68
C ARG A 102 0.27 5.68 9.14
N ARG A 103 -0.74 4.82 9.03
CA ARG A 103 -0.65 3.39 9.37
C ARG A 103 0.43 2.69 8.54
N TYR A 104 0.49 2.93 7.23
CA TYR A 104 1.52 2.35 6.36
C TYR A 104 2.91 2.89 6.68
N ALA A 105 3.02 4.18 7.03
CA ALA A 105 4.28 4.76 7.49
C ALA A 105 4.77 4.11 8.80
N GLU A 106 3.90 4.02 9.80
CA GLU A 106 4.23 3.48 11.11
C GLU A 106 4.62 2.00 11.04
N GLU A 107 3.82 1.15 10.40
CA GLU A 107 4.07 -0.30 10.41
C GLU A 107 5.23 -0.71 9.50
N LEU A 108 5.43 -0.05 8.36
CA LEU A 108 6.44 -0.48 7.37
C LEU A 108 7.77 0.26 7.47
N VAL A 109 7.78 1.47 8.04
CA VAL A 109 9.00 2.27 8.18
C VAL A 109 9.49 2.27 9.63
N TRP A 110 8.64 2.70 10.58
CA TRP A 110 9.08 2.96 11.96
C TRP A 110 9.02 1.75 12.90
N ARG A 111 8.01 0.91 12.75
CA ARG A 111 7.74 -0.27 13.58
C ARG A 111 8.05 -1.58 12.86
N ALA A 112 8.73 -1.53 11.73
CA ALA A 112 9.06 -2.70 10.95
C ALA A 112 10.09 -3.58 11.68
N SER A 113 9.60 -4.43 12.59
CA SER A 113 10.41 -5.39 13.34
C SER A 113 10.51 -6.75 12.62
N ALA A 114 9.55 -7.06 11.74
CA ALA A 114 9.50 -8.30 11.00
C ALA A 114 10.15 -8.17 9.60
N PRO A 115 10.76 -9.25 9.06
CA PRO A 115 11.33 -9.24 7.72
C PRO A 115 10.28 -8.91 6.64
N ASP A 116 9.04 -9.36 6.81
CA ASP A 116 7.90 -9.12 5.92
C ASP A 116 6.73 -8.39 6.64
N ALA A 117 6.98 -7.22 7.24
CA ALA A 117 5.93 -6.40 7.88
C ALA A 117 4.74 -6.04 6.96
N ARG A 118 4.91 -6.17 5.64
CA ARG A 118 3.84 -6.02 4.64
C ARG A 118 2.73 -7.05 4.74
N LYS A 119 2.99 -8.26 5.27
CA LYS A 119 1.99 -9.33 5.35
C LYS A 119 0.86 -9.03 6.35
N SER A 120 1.10 -8.13 7.31
CA SER A 120 0.07 -7.67 8.26
C SER A 120 -0.78 -6.51 7.74
N LEU A 121 -0.51 -6.02 6.53
CA LEU A 121 -1.27 -4.95 5.89
C LEU A 121 -1.84 -5.43 4.55
N PRO A 122 -3.04 -4.98 4.18
CA PRO A 122 -3.56 -5.27 2.85
C PRO A 122 -2.68 -4.61 1.79
N PRO A 123 -2.73 -5.08 0.53
CA PRO A 123 -2.00 -4.44 -0.56
C PRO A 123 -2.45 -2.99 -0.74
N HIS A 124 -1.49 -2.07 -0.83
CA HIS A 124 -1.79 -0.66 -1.06
C HIS A 124 -0.63 0.05 -1.76
N LEU A 125 -0.93 1.13 -2.47
CA LEU A 125 0.08 1.97 -3.12
C LEU A 125 1.11 2.55 -2.14
N TYR A 126 0.69 2.81 -0.90
CA TYR A 126 1.54 3.34 0.17
C TYR A 126 2.64 2.36 0.62
N GLU A 127 2.46 1.06 0.37
CA GLU A 127 3.50 0.07 0.60
C GLU A 127 4.74 0.36 -0.24
N VAL A 128 4.57 0.72 -1.51
CA VAL A 128 5.67 1.01 -2.44
C VAL A 128 6.49 2.20 -1.95
N SER A 129 5.84 3.28 -1.54
CA SER A 129 6.56 4.46 -1.03
C SER A 129 7.19 4.22 0.34
N SER A 130 6.57 3.43 1.23
CA SER A 130 7.20 3.05 2.50
C SER A 130 8.45 2.19 2.28
N LEU A 131 8.39 1.20 1.37
CA LEU A 131 9.52 0.32 1.08
C LEU A 131 10.67 1.08 0.40
N ALA A 132 10.36 1.96 -0.55
CA ALA A 132 11.35 2.84 -1.17
C ALA A 132 12.00 3.77 -0.12
N PHE A 133 11.20 4.42 0.74
CA PHE A 133 11.78 5.27 1.77
C PHE A 133 12.65 4.47 2.76
N ARG A 134 12.22 3.26 3.15
CA ARG A 134 13.02 2.38 4.00
C ARG A 134 14.33 1.95 3.34
N GLY A 135 14.33 1.61 2.04
CA GLY A 135 15.55 1.29 1.29
C GLY A 135 16.52 2.47 1.21
N LEU A 136 15.98 3.68 1.05
CA LEU A 136 16.78 4.91 1.06
C LEU A 136 17.44 5.16 2.43
N VAL A 137 16.66 5.12 3.51
CA VAL A 137 17.14 5.49 4.86
C VAL A 137 17.96 4.39 5.52
N ARG A 138 17.51 3.13 5.44
CA ARG A 138 18.15 2.02 6.15
C ARG A 138 19.33 1.45 5.38
N ASP A 139 19.17 1.28 4.07
CA ASP A 139 20.16 0.60 3.24
C ASP A 139 21.11 1.60 2.55
N GLY A 140 20.81 2.91 2.61
CA GLY A 140 21.65 4.00 2.08
C GLY A 140 21.77 4.00 0.55
N ARG A 141 20.79 3.40 -0.15
CA ARG A 141 20.82 3.26 -1.61
C ARG A 141 19.72 4.07 -2.27
N ASP A 142 20.05 4.69 -3.40
CA ASP A 142 19.07 5.39 -4.24
C ASP A 142 17.94 4.45 -4.66
N GLN A 143 16.70 4.95 -4.55
CA GLN A 143 15.49 4.21 -4.89
C GLN A 143 14.75 4.90 -6.03
N SER A 144 14.05 4.11 -6.84
CA SER A 144 13.18 4.62 -7.89
C SER A 144 11.83 3.92 -7.86
N ILE A 145 10.76 4.65 -8.18
CA ILE A 145 9.40 4.12 -8.29
C ILE A 145 8.93 4.34 -9.72
N LEU A 146 8.67 3.26 -10.45
CA LEU A 146 8.13 3.29 -11.81
C LEU A 146 6.62 3.05 -11.78
N VAL A 147 5.85 3.95 -12.40
CA VAL A 147 4.40 3.82 -12.56
C VAL A 147 4.06 3.66 -14.04
N SER A 148 3.67 2.46 -14.45
CA SER A 148 3.31 2.12 -15.83
C SER A 148 1.81 1.85 -15.98
N GLY A 149 1.31 1.92 -17.23
CA GLY A 149 -0.07 1.63 -17.58
C GLY A 149 -0.55 2.40 -18.79
N GLU A 150 -1.70 2.00 -19.34
CA GLU A 150 -2.31 2.64 -20.51
C GLU A 150 -2.84 4.06 -20.21
N SER A 151 -3.26 4.77 -21.27
CA SER A 151 -3.92 6.07 -21.11
C SER A 151 -5.19 5.92 -20.26
N GLY A 152 -5.37 6.77 -19.25
CA GLY A 152 -6.52 6.69 -18.33
C GLY A 152 -6.41 5.64 -17.21
N ALA A 153 -5.31 4.88 -17.12
CA ALA A 153 -5.12 3.87 -16.06
C ALA A 153 -4.95 4.44 -14.63
N GLY A 154 -4.88 5.77 -14.48
CA GLY A 154 -4.75 6.42 -13.16
C GLY A 154 -3.31 6.73 -12.71
N LYS A 155 -2.32 6.64 -13.62
CA LYS A 155 -0.89 6.91 -13.32
C LYS A 155 -0.65 8.24 -12.59
N THR A 156 -1.22 9.34 -13.09
CA THR A 156 -1.03 10.67 -12.49
C THR A 156 -1.56 10.76 -11.06
N VAL A 157 -2.71 10.14 -10.79
CA VAL A 157 -3.30 10.09 -9.44
C VAL A 157 -2.44 9.22 -8.53
N ALA A 158 -1.95 8.07 -9.02
CA ALA A 158 -1.05 7.22 -8.26
C ALA A 158 0.24 7.94 -7.88
N VAL A 159 0.90 8.63 -8.82
CA VAL A 159 2.10 9.43 -8.54
C VAL A 159 1.81 10.51 -7.49
N ARG A 160 0.69 11.23 -7.60
CA ARG A 160 0.30 12.24 -6.61
C ARG A 160 0.13 11.62 -5.22
N LEU A 161 -0.54 10.46 -5.11
CA LEU A 161 -0.73 9.75 -3.84
C LEU A 161 0.60 9.28 -3.23
N LEU A 162 1.51 8.76 -4.06
CA LEU A 162 2.86 8.35 -3.63
C LEU A 162 3.65 9.54 -3.08
N MET A 163 3.66 10.66 -3.80
CA MET A 163 4.37 11.87 -3.38
C MET A 163 3.77 12.47 -2.11
N SER A 164 2.43 12.52 -2.00
CA SER A 164 1.76 12.92 -0.77
C SER A 164 2.08 12.00 0.40
N HIS A 165 2.29 10.69 0.17
CA HIS A 165 2.76 9.78 1.22
C HIS A 165 4.20 10.08 1.63
N LEU A 166 5.11 10.22 0.68
CA LEU A 166 6.52 10.50 0.94
C LEU A 166 6.70 11.79 1.76
N ALA A 167 5.92 12.83 1.44
CA ALA A 167 5.94 14.09 2.17
C ALA A 167 5.62 13.93 3.68
N THR A 168 4.79 12.95 4.06
CA THR A 168 4.47 12.72 5.48
C THR A 168 5.64 12.18 6.29
N PHE A 169 6.61 11.51 5.66
CA PHE A 169 7.79 11.01 6.37
C PHE A 169 8.64 12.15 6.94
N HIS A 170 8.79 13.25 6.21
CA HIS A 170 9.51 14.44 6.67
C HIS A 170 8.79 15.12 7.85
N GLU A 171 7.46 15.21 7.79
CA GLU A 171 6.69 15.83 8.88
C GLU A 171 6.77 15.00 10.17
N THR A 172 6.78 13.67 10.05
CA THR A 172 6.97 12.79 11.21
C THR A 172 8.38 12.83 11.78
N ALA A 173 9.41 12.98 10.94
CA ALA A 173 10.79 13.15 11.38
C ALA A 173 11.00 14.47 12.14
N ASN A 174 10.29 15.54 11.76
CA ASN A 174 10.38 16.84 12.43
C ASN A 174 9.61 16.89 13.77
N LYS A 175 8.58 16.04 13.94
CA LYS A 175 7.76 15.99 15.17
C LYS A 175 8.30 15.02 16.23
N GLY A 176 9.15 14.06 15.85
CA GLY A 176 9.85 13.18 16.77
C GLY A 176 11.35 13.50 16.76
N GLY A 177 11.81 14.24 17.78
CA GLY A 177 13.20 14.73 17.89
C GLY A 177 14.26 13.64 17.69
N GLY A 178 14.74 13.51 16.46
CA GLY A 178 16.01 12.92 16.10
C GLY A 178 16.84 14.00 15.44
N SER A 179 17.81 14.54 16.18
CA SER A 179 18.82 15.45 15.64
C SER A 179 19.58 14.72 14.53
N PHE A 180 19.33 15.09 13.28
CA PHE A 180 20.33 14.92 12.24
C PHE A 180 21.44 15.90 12.58
N ALA A 181 22.60 15.37 12.96
CA ALA A 181 23.80 16.18 13.10
C ALA A 181 24.13 16.76 11.72
N GLU A 182 23.96 18.07 11.57
CA GLU A 182 24.68 18.84 10.56
C GLU A 182 26.18 18.66 10.89
N GLU A 183 26.92 17.96 10.03
CA GLU A 183 28.37 18.07 10.05
C GLU A 183 28.74 19.47 9.57
N ASP A 184 29.09 20.33 10.54
CA ASP A 184 29.66 21.65 10.33
C ASP A 184 30.91 21.55 9.44
N GLY A 185 30.75 21.86 8.16
CA GLY A 185 31.84 22.14 7.24
C GLY A 185 32.51 23.47 7.63
N ASN A 186 33.55 23.36 8.46
CA ASN A 186 34.46 24.44 8.83
C ASN A 186 35.13 25.08 7.61
N GLY A 187 34.58 26.17 7.10
CA GLY A 187 35.21 27.08 6.15
C GLY A 187 35.63 28.36 6.86
N ALA A 188 36.85 28.37 7.40
CA ALA A 188 37.45 29.59 7.95
C ALA A 188 37.80 30.55 6.79
N GLU A 189 36.96 31.56 6.58
CA GLU A 189 37.33 32.77 5.83
C GLU A 189 37.90 33.79 6.83
N ASP A 190 39.21 33.96 6.77
CA ASP A 190 39.99 34.89 7.59
C ASP A 190 39.70 36.36 7.21
N GLY A 191 39.67 37.19 8.23
CA GLY A 191 39.15 38.55 8.22
C GLY A 191 40.02 39.59 7.53
N GLY A 192 39.36 40.68 7.16
CA GLY A 192 39.95 41.84 6.49
C GLY A 192 41.02 42.59 7.28
N HIS A 193 41.89 43.25 6.53
CA HIS A 193 42.77 44.32 6.99
C HIS A 193 42.30 45.65 6.37
N GLY A 194 41.68 46.50 7.17
CA GLY A 194 41.94 47.95 7.14
C GLY A 194 42.75 48.27 8.40
N GLY A 195 43.73 49.15 8.45
CA GLY A 195 44.25 50.18 7.55
C GLY A 195 44.95 51.19 8.47
N GLU A 196 46.08 51.78 8.10
CA GLU A 196 46.52 53.07 8.70
C GLU A 196 47.71 53.67 7.91
N GLU A 197 47.56 54.96 7.58
CA GLU A 197 48.63 55.89 7.23
C GLU A 197 49.60 56.07 8.41
N THR A 198 50.88 56.34 8.14
CA THR A 198 51.63 57.47 8.73
C THR A 198 52.98 57.67 8.01
N ASP A 199 53.21 58.95 7.66
CA ASP A 199 54.43 59.69 7.27
C ASP A 199 55.28 59.30 6.04
#